data_AF-A0A142JIV7-F1
#
_entry.id   AF-A0A142JIV7-F1
#
_cell.length_a   1.000
_cell.length_b   1.000
_cell.length_c   1.000
_cell.angle_alpha   90.00
_cell.angle_beta   90.00
_cell.angle_gamma   90.00
#
_symmetry.space_group_name_H-M   'P 1'
#
loop_
_entity.id
_entity.type
_entity.pdbx_description
1 polymer ?
#
loop_
_entity_poly.entity_id
_entity_poly.type
_entity_poly.pdbx_seq_one_letter_code
_entity_poly.pdbx_strand_id
1 'polypeptide(L)'
;MVARGFFIGRFTATARASRFGKRGQVFNDIERFMRIVGQQISRDRRRYEARVESVFDLVLTVLPATAADSAWLRDVKHSALQGKLEWKLKLASYLQGIAGKAERQEAVALVQHAVDECPEKGVPFAHIAMPMLWALMISVATMSNVVLTWGASPFWILLPLVVVVAGATARNMPWLNRAMFFRLGRLERTVSIGVYGTFLGVMAVYFIPWTTSLVMPALSQGRFQQERIRLNDDPQGFATLRAFARDNFAVEVVLGDVLSGGWAETELSIPSGGSPASMSLASGYCEMNMNPARVQREFGPSQKIDAPLWTRGVMMHEFGHCLDTRRDLPGFNGRPPATFALAPIDANGVVDARTYIAAGRKRSTMLWREAFSDIFAVGYWRLSTSSEHAARLTQMLRAKRAENAALDKAHATMCWIDQAAQAALPGSYKDLVSWADQIRSSKSCSTQAA
;
A
#
# COMPACT_ATOMS: atom_id res chain seq x y z
N MET A 1 -37.19 17.74 -61.63
CA MET A 1 -35.90 17.15 -61.19
C MET A 1 -35.85 17.28 -59.67
N VAL A 2 -36.24 16.24 -58.92
CA VAL A 2 -35.37 15.15 -58.39
C VAL A 2 -34.26 15.74 -57.49
N ALA A 3 -34.07 15.40 -56.21
CA ALA A 3 -34.78 14.56 -55.25
C ALA A 3 -34.16 14.75 -53.84
N ARG A 4 -35.00 14.65 -52.80
CA ARG A 4 -34.82 13.90 -51.53
C ARG A 4 -33.55 14.13 -50.68
N GLY A 5 -33.72 14.76 -49.50
CA GLY A 5 -34.17 14.09 -48.28
C GLY A 5 -33.15 13.24 -47.47
N PHE A 6 -33.13 13.54 -46.16
CA PHE A 6 -33.03 12.64 -44.99
C PHE A 6 -31.73 12.52 -44.15
N PHE A 7 -32.01 12.57 -42.83
CA PHE A 7 -31.43 11.87 -41.67
C PHE A 7 -30.55 12.61 -40.64
N ILE A 8 -31.23 12.84 -39.51
CA ILE A 8 -30.79 12.94 -38.11
C ILE A 8 -29.67 11.93 -37.79
N GLY A 9 -28.60 12.40 -37.14
CA GLY A 9 -27.55 11.55 -36.57
C GLY A 9 -26.97 12.16 -35.29
N ARG A 10 -27.38 11.62 -34.14
CA ARG A 10 -26.72 11.75 -32.84
C ARG A 10 -25.22 11.47 -32.99
N PHE A 11 -24.35 12.36 -32.50
CA PHE A 11 -23.01 11.96 -32.06
C PHE A 11 -22.90 12.09 -30.54
N THR A 12 -22.92 10.92 -29.94
CA THR A 12 -22.78 10.58 -28.54
C THR A 12 -21.38 10.91 -28.01
N ALA A 13 -21.38 11.41 -26.77
CA ALA A 13 -20.29 11.42 -25.81
C ALA A 13 -19.28 10.27 -26.00
N THR A 14 -18.04 10.59 -26.37
CA THR A 14 -16.90 9.66 -26.28
C THR A 14 -15.59 10.42 -26.10
N ALA A 15 -15.41 11.04 -24.95
CA ALA A 15 -14.08 11.48 -24.49
C ALA A 15 -13.99 11.49 -22.96
N ARG A 16 -14.52 10.45 -22.31
CA ARG A 16 -14.46 10.34 -20.84
C ARG A 16 -14.42 8.87 -20.39
N ALA A 17 -13.43 8.10 -20.85
CA ALA A 17 -13.24 6.72 -20.38
C ALA A 17 -11.84 6.10 -20.60
N SER A 18 -10.75 6.85 -20.78
CA SER A 18 -9.45 6.23 -21.14
C SER A 18 -8.36 6.19 -20.05
N ARG A 19 -8.61 6.67 -18.82
CA ARG A 19 -7.60 6.59 -17.74
C ARG A 19 -8.04 5.96 -16.42
N PHE A 20 -9.31 5.57 -16.29
CA PHE A 20 -9.75 4.64 -15.23
C PHE A 20 -9.53 3.16 -15.62
N GLY A 21 -9.28 2.88 -16.91
CA GLY A 21 -9.06 1.52 -17.40
C GLY A 21 -7.82 0.85 -16.83
N LYS A 22 -6.72 1.58 -16.58
CA LYS A 22 -5.42 0.95 -16.25
C LYS A 22 -5.36 0.23 -14.89
N ARG A 23 -6.14 0.64 -13.88
CA ARG A 23 -6.16 -0.05 -12.56
C ARG A 23 -6.97 -1.35 -12.59
N GLY A 24 -8.14 -1.34 -13.24
CA GLY A 24 -8.93 -2.56 -13.46
C GLY A 24 -8.26 -3.49 -14.46
N GLN A 25 -7.53 -2.93 -15.43
CA GLN A 25 -6.84 -3.69 -16.48
C GLN A 25 -5.66 -4.49 -15.91
N VAL A 26 -4.83 -3.96 -15.01
CA VAL A 26 -3.73 -4.76 -14.40
C VAL A 26 -4.27 -5.92 -13.56
N PHE A 27 -5.32 -5.70 -12.77
CA PHE A 27 -5.93 -6.78 -11.97
C PHE A 27 -6.63 -7.82 -12.86
N ASN A 28 -7.37 -7.35 -13.88
CA ASN A 28 -7.99 -8.22 -14.89
C ASN A 28 -6.96 -8.95 -15.75
N ASP A 29 -5.80 -8.36 -16.02
CA ASP A 29 -4.72 -8.97 -16.81
C ASP A 29 -4.02 -10.06 -16.00
N ILE A 30 -3.84 -9.87 -14.68
CA ILE A 30 -3.35 -10.91 -13.76
C ILE A 30 -4.38 -12.04 -13.66
N GLU A 31 -5.66 -11.72 -13.47
CA GLU A 31 -6.72 -12.73 -13.38
C GLU A 31 -6.86 -13.51 -14.70
N ARG A 32 -6.79 -12.82 -15.84
CA ARG A 32 -6.81 -13.41 -17.18
C ARG A 32 -5.59 -14.29 -17.42
N PHE A 33 -4.39 -13.85 -17.01
CA PHE A 33 -3.18 -14.65 -17.08
C PHE A 33 -3.30 -15.92 -16.22
N MET A 34 -3.76 -15.80 -14.96
CA MET A 34 -3.99 -16.94 -14.07
C MET A 34 -5.03 -17.91 -14.63
N ARG A 35 -6.09 -17.39 -15.28
CA ARG A 35 -7.12 -18.20 -15.94
C ARG A 35 -6.56 -18.93 -17.17
N ILE A 36 -5.76 -18.27 -18.00
CA ILE A 36 -5.10 -18.87 -19.17
C ILE A 36 -4.12 -19.96 -18.73
N VAL A 37 -3.29 -19.68 -17.72
CA VAL A 37 -2.35 -20.65 -17.15
C VAL A 37 -3.10 -21.83 -16.55
N GLY A 38 -4.16 -21.60 -15.77
CA GLY A 38 -5.01 -22.65 -15.22
C GLY A 38 -5.69 -23.52 -16.28
N GLN A 39 -6.18 -22.92 -17.36
CA GLN A 39 -6.78 -23.63 -18.49
C GLN A 39 -5.75 -24.47 -19.26
N GLN A 40 -4.54 -23.93 -19.45
CA GLN A 40 -3.45 -24.66 -20.10
C GLN A 40 -3.01 -25.86 -19.26
N ILE A 41 -2.84 -25.68 -17.95
CA ILE A 41 -2.51 -26.77 -17.00
C ILE A 41 -3.59 -27.87 -17.02
N SER A 42 -4.87 -27.48 -17.05
CA SER A 42 -5.99 -28.43 -17.14
C SER A 42 -6.01 -29.22 -18.46
N ARG A 43 -5.63 -28.60 -19.57
CA ARG A 43 -5.56 -29.24 -20.89
C ARG A 43 -4.39 -30.22 -20.97
N ASP A 44 -3.22 -29.81 -20.50
CA ASP A 44 -2.02 -30.64 -20.53
C ASP A 44 -2.15 -31.86 -19.60
N ARG A 45 -2.80 -31.68 -18.44
CA ARG A 45 -3.19 -32.79 -17.54
C ARG A 45 -4.10 -33.81 -18.24
N ARG A 46 -5.17 -33.35 -18.90
CA ARG A 46 -6.13 -34.23 -19.60
C ARG A 46 -5.49 -35.00 -20.75
N ARG A 47 -4.59 -34.36 -21.52
CA ARG A 47 -3.85 -35.04 -22.59
C ARG A 47 -2.89 -36.11 -22.05
N TYR A 48 -2.22 -35.83 -20.93
CA TYR A 48 -1.36 -36.80 -20.28
C TYR A 48 -2.15 -38.01 -19.74
N GLU A 49 -3.25 -37.75 -19.02
CA GLU A 49 -4.14 -38.82 -18.51
C GLU A 49 -4.64 -39.70 -19.66
N ALA A 50 -5.11 -39.12 -20.78
CA ALA A 50 -5.56 -39.88 -21.94
C ALA A 50 -4.45 -40.75 -22.58
N ARG A 51 -3.21 -40.27 -22.62
CA ARG A 51 -2.08 -41.06 -23.14
C ARG A 51 -1.70 -42.21 -22.20
N VAL A 52 -1.72 -41.98 -20.89
CA VAL A 52 -1.49 -43.04 -19.90
C VAL A 52 -2.56 -44.12 -20.00
N GLU A 53 -3.83 -43.72 -20.08
CA GLU A 53 -4.95 -44.64 -20.30
C GLU A 53 -4.72 -45.50 -21.56
N SER A 54 -4.37 -44.87 -22.69
CA SER A 54 -4.09 -45.57 -23.95
C SER A 54 -2.93 -46.58 -23.86
N VAL A 55 -1.89 -46.28 -23.08
CA VAL A 55 -0.76 -47.22 -22.88
C VAL A 55 -1.21 -48.44 -22.08
N PHE A 56 -1.98 -48.25 -21.01
CA PHE A 56 -2.45 -49.37 -20.20
C PHE A 56 -3.54 -50.20 -20.89
N ASP A 57 -4.37 -49.58 -21.75
CA ASP A 57 -5.31 -50.30 -22.61
C ASP A 57 -4.57 -51.17 -23.63
N LEU A 58 -3.46 -50.66 -24.21
CA LEU A 58 -2.61 -51.43 -25.10
C LEU A 58 -1.94 -52.62 -24.39
N VAL A 59 -1.43 -52.41 -23.17
CA VAL A 59 -0.86 -53.49 -22.34
C VAL A 59 -1.88 -54.61 -22.12
N LEU A 60 -3.12 -54.27 -21.72
CA LEU A 60 -4.15 -55.26 -21.43
C LEU A 60 -4.65 -56.00 -22.68
N THR A 61 -4.60 -55.35 -23.85
CA THR A 61 -5.08 -55.92 -25.12
C THR A 61 -4.06 -56.89 -25.72
N VAL A 62 -2.77 -56.54 -25.71
CA VAL A 62 -1.72 -57.30 -26.41
C VAL A 62 -1.01 -58.29 -25.47
N LEU A 63 -1.07 -58.07 -24.14
CA LEU A 63 -0.51 -58.95 -23.12
C LEU A 63 -1.61 -59.37 -22.13
N PRO A 64 -2.34 -60.50 -22.39
CA PRO A 64 -3.39 -60.95 -21.49
C PRO A 64 -2.82 -61.29 -20.12
N ALA A 65 -3.18 -60.47 -19.14
CA ALA A 65 -2.70 -60.51 -17.76
C ALA A 65 -3.45 -61.60 -16.97
N THR A 66 -2.75 -62.31 -16.07
CA THR A 66 -3.43 -63.16 -15.09
C THR A 66 -4.23 -62.31 -14.09
N ALA A 67 -5.13 -62.92 -13.32
CA ALA A 67 -5.89 -62.20 -12.29
C ALA A 67 -4.98 -61.47 -11.29
N ALA A 68 -3.81 -62.05 -10.94
CA ALA A 68 -2.81 -61.43 -10.08
C ALA A 68 -2.10 -60.22 -10.74
N ASP A 69 -1.76 -60.34 -12.03
CA ASP A 69 -1.12 -59.28 -12.81
C ASP A 69 -2.06 -58.07 -13.00
N SER A 70 -3.37 -58.31 -13.11
CA SER A 70 -4.38 -57.25 -13.31
C SER A 70 -4.51 -56.30 -12.11
N ALA A 71 -4.30 -56.79 -10.88
CA ALA A 71 -4.33 -55.97 -9.68
C ALA A 71 -3.07 -55.10 -9.57
N TRP A 72 -1.90 -55.68 -9.89
CA TRP A 72 -0.63 -54.95 -9.90
C TRP A 72 -0.57 -53.91 -11.02
N LEU A 73 -1.01 -54.23 -12.25
CA LEU A 73 -1.07 -53.28 -13.36
C LEU A 73 -1.99 -52.09 -13.06
N ARG A 74 -3.08 -52.30 -12.31
CA ARG A 74 -3.94 -51.19 -11.83
C ARG A 74 -3.19 -50.26 -10.87
N ASP A 75 -2.34 -50.79 -9.99
CA ASP A 75 -1.51 -49.96 -9.10
C ASP A 75 -0.44 -49.18 -9.87
N VAL A 76 0.18 -49.80 -10.88
CA VAL A 76 1.13 -49.11 -11.78
C VAL A 76 0.42 -48.03 -12.60
N LYS A 77 -0.79 -48.30 -13.11
CA LYS A 77 -1.65 -47.31 -13.79
C LYS A 77 -2.01 -46.15 -12.88
N HIS A 78 -2.41 -46.45 -11.64
CA HIS A 78 -2.71 -45.41 -10.65
C HIS A 78 -1.48 -44.54 -10.36
N SER A 79 -0.31 -45.17 -10.23
CA SER A 79 0.97 -44.47 -10.10
C SER A 79 1.29 -43.60 -11.32
N ALA A 80 0.98 -44.07 -12.53
CA ALA A 80 1.16 -43.33 -13.77
C ALA A 80 0.25 -42.10 -13.88
N LEU A 81 -1.03 -42.24 -13.52
CA LEU A 81 -2.00 -41.15 -13.49
C LEU A 81 -1.67 -40.10 -12.40
N GLN A 82 -1.11 -40.55 -11.27
CA GLN A 82 -0.54 -39.66 -10.25
C GLN A 82 0.72 -38.93 -10.74
N GLY A 83 1.30 -39.33 -11.88
CA GLY A 83 2.52 -38.75 -12.44
C GLY A 83 3.79 -39.20 -11.74
N LYS A 84 3.77 -40.34 -11.05
CA LYS A 84 4.94 -40.89 -10.37
C LYS A 84 5.86 -41.60 -11.38
N LEU A 85 6.99 -40.99 -11.71
CA LEU A 85 7.95 -41.50 -12.73
C LEU A 85 8.39 -42.98 -12.56
N GLU A 86 8.23 -43.56 -11.37
CA GLU A 86 8.49 -44.99 -11.10
C GLU A 86 7.62 -45.95 -11.93
N TRP A 87 6.48 -45.50 -12.47
CA TRP A 87 5.55 -46.35 -13.21
C TRP A 87 6.19 -46.93 -14.48
N LYS A 88 7.03 -46.15 -15.19
CA LYS A 88 7.74 -46.60 -16.40
C LYS A 88 8.76 -47.70 -16.08
N LEU A 89 9.48 -47.55 -14.96
CA LEU A 89 10.47 -48.53 -14.50
C LEU A 89 9.80 -49.83 -14.06
N LYS A 90 8.71 -49.73 -13.29
CA LYS A 90 7.91 -50.89 -12.88
C LYS A 90 7.38 -51.63 -14.12
N LEU A 91 6.80 -50.89 -15.07
CA LEU A 91 6.27 -51.46 -16.30
C LEU A 91 7.37 -52.09 -17.18
N ALA A 92 8.52 -51.44 -17.33
CA ALA A 92 9.66 -51.99 -18.08
C ALA A 92 10.18 -53.31 -17.46
N SER A 93 10.26 -53.38 -16.13
CA SER A 93 10.68 -54.61 -15.43
C SER A 93 9.70 -55.77 -15.64
N TYR A 94 8.39 -55.47 -15.69
CA TYR A 94 7.34 -56.44 -16.01
C TYR A 94 7.44 -56.92 -17.47
N LEU A 95 7.64 -56.00 -18.41
CA LEU A 95 7.84 -56.33 -19.82
C LEU A 95 9.07 -57.20 -20.06
N GLN A 96 10.18 -56.92 -19.37
CA GLN A 96 11.38 -57.76 -19.40
C GLN A 96 11.13 -59.17 -18.85
N GLY A 97 10.33 -59.30 -17.79
CA GLY A 97 9.94 -60.60 -17.23
C GLY A 97 9.09 -61.46 -18.18
N ILE A 98 8.34 -60.84 -19.10
CA ILE A 98 7.46 -61.53 -20.06
C ILE A 98 8.15 -61.79 -21.40
N ALA A 99 9.18 -61.02 -21.74
CA ALA A 99 9.94 -61.12 -23.00
C ALA A 99 10.71 -62.44 -23.19
N GLY A 100 10.74 -63.33 -22.18
CA GLY A 100 11.41 -64.63 -22.23
C GLY A 100 10.78 -65.67 -23.18
N LYS A 101 9.64 -65.35 -23.83
CA LYS A 101 9.00 -66.20 -24.85
C LYS A 101 9.02 -65.48 -26.20
N ALA A 102 9.64 -66.09 -27.21
CA ALA A 102 9.83 -65.51 -28.55
C ALA A 102 8.53 -64.97 -29.17
N GLU A 103 7.40 -65.65 -28.91
CA GLU A 103 6.05 -65.28 -29.38
C GLU A 103 5.51 -63.94 -28.83
N ARG A 104 6.17 -63.33 -27.84
CA ARG A 104 5.72 -62.08 -27.19
C ARG A 104 6.65 -60.89 -27.40
N GLN A 105 7.74 -61.05 -28.15
CA GLN A 105 8.74 -59.98 -28.31
C GLN A 105 8.20 -58.78 -29.09
N GLU A 106 7.39 -59.01 -30.12
CA GLU A 106 6.77 -57.94 -30.92
C GLU A 106 5.74 -57.15 -30.10
N ALA A 107 4.91 -57.84 -29.32
CA ALA A 107 3.97 -57.24 -28.37
C ALA A 107 4.68 -56.36 -27.32
N VAL A 108 5.79 -56.85 -26.77
CA VAL A 108 6.60 -56.12 -25.79
C VAL A 108 7.23 -54.88 -26.42
N ALA A 109 7.76 -54.97 -27.65
CA ALA A 109 8.35 -53.83 -28.36
C ALA A 109 7.32 -52.74 -28.65
N LEU A 110 6.09 -53.12 -29.03
CA LEU A 110 4.99 -52.18 -29.28
C LEU A 110 4.58 -51.40 -28.02
N VAL A 111 4.45 -52.10 -26.89
CA VAL A 111 4.16 -51.46 -25.60
C VAL A 111 5.31 -50.55 -25.17
N GLN A 112 6.56 -50.99 -25.32
CA GLN A 112 7.73 -50.19 -24.97
C GLN A 112 7.78 -48.89 -25.78
N HIS A 113 7.50 -48.95 -27.09
CA HIS A 113 7.40 -47.77 -27.94
C HIS A 113 6.32 -46.79 -27.43
N ALA A 114 5.13 -47.28 -27.09
CA ALA A 114 4.05 -46.45 -26.56
C ALA A 114 4.38 -45.82 -25.18
N VAL A 115 5.15 -46.53 -24.34
CA VAL A 115 5.66 -46.02 -23.06
C VAL A 115 6.71 -44.92 -23.28
N ASP A 116 7.57 -45.07 -24.29
CA ASP A 116 8.62 -44.11 -24.63
C ASP A 116 8.03 -42.83 -25.26
N GLU A 117 6.97 -42.94 -26.07
CA GLU A 117 6.21 -41.81 -26.63
C GLU A 117 5.31 -41.09 -25.61
N CYS A 118 5.06 -41.72 -24.45
CA CYS A 118 4.28 -41.10 -23.39
C CYS A 118 5.14 -40.01 -22.72
N PRO A 119 4.77 -38.71 -22.83
CA PRO A 119 5.60 -37.63 -22.32
C PRO A 119 5.75 -37.77 -20.81
N GLU A 120 6.97 -37.61 -20.30
CA GLU A 120 7.15 -37.42 -18.87
C GLU A 120 6.35 -36.18 -18.46
N LYS A 121 5.67 -36.23 -17.31
CA LYS A 121 4.91 -35.09 -16.79
C LYS A 121 5.91 -33.96 -16.50
N GLY A 122 6.17 -33.12 -17.51
CA GLY A 122 7.06 -31.98 -17.41
C GLY A 122 6.65 -31.13 -16.21
N VAL A 123 7.64 -30.68 -15.43
CA VAL A 123 7.42 -29.96 -14.18
C VAL A 123 6.39 -28.85 -14.44
N PRO A 124 5.18 -28.93 -13.88
CA PRO A 124 4.17 -27.93 -14.13
C PRO A 124 4.73 -26.54 -13.81
N PHE A 125 4.63 -25.59 -14.72
CA PHE A 125 5.05 -24.18 -14.51
C PHE A 125 4.56 -23.62 -13.17
N ALA A 126 3.41 -24.09 -12.69
CA ALA A 126 2.86 -23.83 -11.37
C ALA A 126 3.84 -24.11 -10.20
N HIS A 127 4.71 -25.12 -10.27
CA HIS A 127 5.68 -25.41 -9.21
C HIS A 127 6.86 -24.44 -9.16
N ILE A 128 7.15 -23.73 -10.26
CA ILE A 128 8.15 -22.65 -10.31
C ILE A 128 7.48 -21.31 -9.97
N ALA A 129 6.27 -21.08 -10.48
CA ALA A 129 5.53 -19.83 -10.27
C ALA A 129 4.99 -19.65 -8.84
N MET A 130 4.58 -20.74 -8.17
CA MET A 130 4.00 -20.65 -6.83
C MET A 130 4.97 -20.15 -5.74
N PRO A 131 6.23 -20.63 -5.66
CA PRO A 131 7.21 -20.06 -4.74
C PRO A 131 7.51 -18.58 -5.02
N MET A 132 7.54 -18.16 -6.29
CA MET A 132 7.72 -16.76 -6.67
C MET A 132 6.54 -15.89 -6.24
N LEU A 133 5.30 -16.39 -6.40
CA LEU A 133 4.09 -15.71 -5.94
C LEU A 133 4.05 -15.60 -4.41
N TRP A 134 4.42 -16.65 -3.69
CA TRP A 134 4.54 -16.61 -2.22
C TRP A 134 5.60 -15.64 -1.75
N ALA A 135 6.78 -15.66 -2.39
CA ALA A 135 7.86 -14.70 -2.14
C ALA A 135 7.39 -13.27 -2.37
N LEU A 136 6.67 -13.00 -3.47
CA LEU A 136 6.09 -11.69 -3.77
C LEU A 136 5.08 -11.27 -2.70
N MET A 137 4.15 -12.14 -2.30
CA MET A 137 3.15 -11.83 -1.27
C MET A 137 3.79 -11.55 0.10
N ILE A 138 4.74 -12.38 0.52
CA ILE A 138 5.46 -12.20 1.80
C ILE A 138 6.26 -10.90 1.76
N SER A 139 6.92 -10.57 0.64
CA SER A 139 7.68 -9.33 0.46
C SER A 139 6.80 -8.10 0.51
N VAL A 140 5.64 -8.12 -0.16
CA VAL A 140 4.65 -7.03 -0.10
C VAL A 140 4.14 -6.86 1.33
N ALA A 141 3.85 -7.95 2.05
CA ALA A 141 3.38 -7.91 3.44
C ALA A 141 4.45 -7.43 4.44
N THR A 142 5.71 -7.85 4.26
CA THR A 142 6.82 -7.41 5.12
C THR A 142 7.25 -5.98 4.81
N MET A 143 7.31 -5.55 3.55
CA MET A 143 7.63 -4.17 3.18
C MET A 143 6.55 -3.18 3.64
N SER A 144 5.27 -3.59 3.67
CA SER A 144 4.17 -2.79 4.22
C SER A 144 4.35 -2.48 5.71
N ASN A 145 5.11 -3.30 6.44
CA ASN A 145 5.35 -3.12 7.88
C ASN A 145 6.77 -2.64 8.21
N VAL A 146 7.81 -3.17 7.58
CA VAL A 146 9.22 -3.08 8.05
C VAL A 146 9.96 -1.84 7.55
N VAL A 147 9.74 -1.40 6.30
CA VAL A 147 10.43 -0.20 5.74
C VAL A 147 9.99 1.06 6.47
N LEU A 148 8.74 1.08 6.94
CA LEU A 148 8.17 2.25 7.60
C LEU A 148 8.60 2.39 9.07
N THR A 149 9.18 1.37 9.70
CA THR A 149 9.36 1.36 11.17
C THR A 149 10.78 1.06 11.68
N TRP A 150 11.63 0.29 10.99
CA TRP A 150 12.90 -0.20 11.60
C TRP A 150 14.18 -0.05 10.78
N GLY A 151 14.12 0.56 9.59
CA GLY A 151 15.29 0.66 8.70
C GLY A 151 15.78 -0.72 8.20
N ALA A 152 17.01 -0.76 7.65
CA ALA A 152 17.55 -1.95 6.95
C ALA A 152 17.98 -3.12 7.86
N SER A 153 17.84 -3.03 9.19
CA SER A 153 18.40 -4.02 10.13
C SER A 153 17.67 -5.39 10.18
N PRO A 154 16.33 -5.49 10.06
CA PRO A 154 15.64 -6.79 10.08
C PRO A 154 15.84 -7.60 8.78
N PHE A 155 16.25 -6.92 7.71
CA PHE A 155 16.47 -7.49 6.38
C PHE A 155 17.52 -8.60 6.39
N TRP A 156 18.63 -8.40 7.12
CA TRP A 156 19.74 -9.34 7.18
C TRP A 156 19.44 -10.60 7.99
N ILE A 157 18.43 -10.55 8.87
CA ILE A 157 17.97 -11.69 9.66
C ILE A 157 16.93 -12.51 8.89
N LEU A 158 16.04 -11.85 8.13
CA LEU A 158 15.00 -12.52 7.34
C LEU A 158 15.56 -13.24 6.11
N LEU A 159 16.64 -12.72 5.51
CA LEU A 159 17.32 -13.33 4.35
C LEU A 159 17.70 -14.80 4.55
N PRO A 160 18.51 -15.18 5.56
CA PRO A 160 18.89 -16.57 5.78
C PRO A 160 17.67 -17.44 6.12
N LEU A 161 16.67 -16.90 6.82
CA LEU A 161 15.48 -17.65 7.23
C LEU A 161 14.61 -18.03 6.03
N VAL A 162 14.40 -17.10 5.09
CA VAL A 162 13.69 -17.35 3.83
C VAL A 162 14.48 -18.32 2.94
N VAL A 163 15.80 -18.20 2.87
CA VAL A 163 16.66 -19.15 2.13
C VAL A 163 16.54 -20.57 2.70
N VAL A 164 16.55 -20.71 4.03
CA VAL A 164 16.42 -22.02 4.71
C VAL A 164 15.04 -22.62 4.47
N VAL A 165 13.96 -21.84 4.62
CA VAL A 165 12.59 -22.31 4.37
C VAL A 165 12.37 -22.64 2.90
N ALA A 166 12.83 -21.80 1.96
CA ALA A 166 12.75 -22.06 0.54
C ALA A 166 13.54 -23.33 0.16
N GLY A 167 14.74 -23.51 0.71
CA GLY A 167 15.56 -24.71 0.54
C GLY A 167 14.90 -25.97 1.11
N ALA A 168 14.27 -25.88 2.28
CA ALA A 168 13.52 -26.98 2.88
C ALA A 168 12.26 -27.33 2.05
N THR A 169 11.58 -26.34 1.50
CA THR A 169 10.40 -26.53 0.66
C THR A 169 10.78 -27.10 -0.71
N ALA A 170 11.89 -26.66 -1.29
CA ALA A 170 12.45 -27.20 -2.54
C ALA A 170 12.84 -28.69 -2.40
N ARG A 171 13.34 -29.12 -1.24
CA ARG A 171 13.64 -30.54 -0.97
C ARG A 171 12.40 -31.45 -1.07
N ASN A 172 11.22 -30.91 -0.80
CA ASN A 172 9.96 -31.64 -0.84
C ASN A 172 9.23 -31.53 -2.20
N MET A 173 9.81 -30.82 -3.17
CA MET A 173 9.20 -30.71 -4.49
C MET A 173 9.33 -32.03 -5.28
N PRO A 174 8.25 -32.53 -5.91
CA PRO A 174 8.24 -33.82 -6.60
C PRO A 174 9.30 -33.99 -7.68
N TRP A 175 9.74 -32.90 -8.30
CA TRP A 175 10.74 -32.86 -9.37
C TRP A 175 12.19 -32.77 -8.88
N LEU A 176 12.42 -32.49 -7.59
CA LEU A 176 13.71 -32.59 -6.90
C LEU A 176 13.81 -33.88 -6.05
N ASN A 177 12.80 -34.75 -6.16
CA ASN A 177 12.72 -36.01 -5.45
C ASN A 177 13.63 -37.08 -6.10
N ARG A 178 14.03 -38.07 -5.29
CA ARG A 178 15.08 -39.08 -5.59
C ARG A 178 14.94 -39.79 -6.94
N ALA A 179 13.74 -39.89 -7.50
CA ALA A 179 13.46 -40.64 -8.73
C ALA A 179 14.03 -39.97 -10.00
N MET A 180 14.11 -38.63 -10.06
CA MET A 180 14.56 -37.90 -11.27
C MET A 180 16.10 -37.80 -11.36
N PHE A 181 16.80 -37.95 -10.23
CA PHE A 181 18.25 -37.68 -10.10
C PHE A 181 19.13 -38.94 -10.15
N PHE A 182 18.63 -40.10 -10.55
CA PHE A 182 19.49 -41.30 -10.67
C PHE A 182 20.65 -41.14 -11.65
N ARG A 183 20.62 -40.13 -12.55
CA ARG A 183 21.71 -39.79 -13.47
C ARG A 183 22.69 -38.71 -12.99
N LEU A 184 22.35 -37.93 -11.96
CA LEU A 184 23.17 -36.82 -11.46
C LEU A 184 23.67 -37.17 -10.06
N GLY A 185 24.97 -37.05 -9.82
CA GLY A 185 25.60 -37.44 -8.55
C GLY A 185 25.02 -36.71 -7.34
N ARG A 186 25.27 -37.22 -6.12
CA ARG A 186 24.84 -36.55 -4.85
C ARG A 186 25.26 -35.08 -4.80
N LEU A 187 26.39 -34.73 -5.42
CA LEU A 187 26.95 -33.39 -5.43
C LEU A 187 26.13 -32.42 -6.30
N GLU A 188 25.75 -32.84 -7.52
CA GLU A 188 24.97 -32.02 -8.46
C GLU A 188 23.56 -31.73 -7.94
N ARG A 189 22.98 -32.67 -7.18
CA ARG A 189 21.71 -32.44 -6.47
C ARG A 189 21.82 -31.36 -5.40
N THR A 190 22.87 -31.42 -4.57
CA THR A 190 23.10 -30.41 -3.54
C THR A 190 23.37 -29.03 -4.17
N VAL A 191 24.11 -28.99 -5.28
CA VAL A 191 24.35 -27.76 -6.04
C VAL A 191 23.06 -27.19 -6.62
N SER A 192 22.23 -28.00 -7.30
CA SER A 192 20.97 -27.52 -7.90
C SER A 192 19.96 -27.03 -6.86
N ILE A 193 19.83 -27.71 -5.72
CA ILE A 193 19.01 -27.24 -4.59
C ILE A 193 19.58 -25.94 -4.01
N GLY A 194 20.91 -25.86 -3.88
CA GLY A 194 21.60 -24.66 -3.41
C GLY A 194 21.40 -23.47 -4.35
N VAL A 195 21.52 -23.66 -5.66
CA VAL A 195 21.31 -22.63 -6.69
C VAL A 195 19.86 -22.17 -6.71
N TYR A 196 18.89 -23.09 -6.64
CA TYR A 196 17.47 -22.72 -6.59
C TYR A 196 17.10 -21.99 -5.30
N GLY A 197 17.58 -22.47 -4.14
CA GLY A 197 17.39 -21.81 -2.86
C GLY A 197 18.03 -20.42 -2.81
N THR A 198 19.22 -20.29 -3.40
CA THR A 198 19.93 -18.99 -3.52
C THR A 198 19.18 -18.05 -4.45
N PHE A 199 18.74 -18.51 -5.62
CA PHE A 199 17.98 -17.71 -6.58
C PHE A 199 16.66 -17.22 -5.98
N LEU A 200 15.89 -18.11 -5.33
CA LEU A 200 14.66 -17.72 -4.63
C LEU A 200 14.95 -16.76 -3.47
N GLY A 201 15.99 -17.00 -2.69
CA GLY A 201 16.40 -16.10 -1.61
C GLY A 201 16.76 -14.71 -2.11
N VAL A 202 17.58 -14.61 -3.17
CA VAL A 202 17.97 -13.35 -3.80
C VAL A 202 16.75 -12.65 -4.40
N MET A 203 15.87 -13.36 -5.10
CA MET A 203 14.68 -12.73 -5.70
C MET A 203 13.68 -12.28 -4.65
N ALA A 204 13.34 -13.14 -3.70
CA ALA A 204 12.36 -12.89 -2.65
C ALA A 204 12.82 -11.82 -1.67
N VAL A 205 14.10 -11.81 -1.30
CA VAL A 205 14.57 -10.96 -0.22
C VAL A 205 15.31 -9.75 -0.73
N TYR A 206 16.05 -9.85 -1.84
CA TYR A 206 16.79 -8.71 -2.36
C TYR A 206 16.03 -7.98 -3.47
N PHE A 207 15.76 -8.67 -4.59
CA PHE A 207 15.26 -8.00 -5.80
C PHE A 207 13.86 -7.42 -5.63
N ILE A 208 12.90 -8.20 -5.11
CA ILE A 208 11.51 -7.76 -4.93
C ILE A 208 11.41 -6.61 -3.91
N PRO A 209 12.00 -6.70 -2.70
CA PRO A 209 12.01 -5.57 -1.76
C PRO A 209 12.72 -4.34 -2.31
N TRP A 210 13.87 -4.50 -2.95
CA TRP A 210 14.60 -3.38 -3.57
C TRP A 210 13.76 -2.66 -4.62
N THR A 211 13.21 -3.40 -5.58
CA THR A 211 12.34 -2.83 -6.62
C THR A 211 11.09 -2.19 -6.03
N THR A 212 10.46 -2.82 -5.04
CA THR A 212 9.31 -2.25 -4.31
C THR A 212 9.68 -0.95 -3.61
N SER A 213 10.86 -0.88 -2.99
CA SER A 213 11.37 0.32 -2.29
C SER A 213 11.64 1.50 -3.23
N LEU A 214 11.87 1.25 -4.52
CA LEU A 214 12.02 2.31 -5.52
C LEU A 214 10.67 2.71 -6.13
N VAL A 215 9.85 1.72 -6.49
CA VAL A 215 8.59 1.94 -7.20
C VAL A 215 7.53 2.56 -6.29
N MET A 216 7.42 2.12 -5.03
CA MET A 216 6.37 2.61 -4.14
C MET A 216 6.50 4.10 -3.80
N PRO A 217 7.69 4.62 -3.42
CA PRO A 217 7.89 6.06 -3.28
C PRO A 217 7.61 6.82 -4.57
N ALA A 218 8.11 6.37 -5.71
CA ALA A 218 7.89 7.06 -6.99
C ALA A 218 6.38 7.15 -7.36
N LEU A 219 5.62 6.07 -7.19
CA LEU A 219 4.17 6.08 -7.41
C LEU A 219 3.45 6.99 -6.42
N SER A 220 3.90 7.02 -5.18
CA SER A 220 3.34 7.82 -4.10
C SER A 220 3.60 9.31 -4.32
N GLN A 221 4.84 9.68 -4.67
CA GLN A 221 5.23 11.03 -5.06
C GLN A 221 4.44 11.50 -6.29
N GLY A 222 4.25 10.61 -7.28
CA GLY A 222 3.43 10.91 -8.45
C GLY A 222 1.96 11.21 -8.12
N ARG A 223 1.37 10.52 -7.14
CA ARG A 223 0.00 10.81 -6.67
C ARG A 223 -0.06 12.15 -5.93
N PHE A 224 0.87 12.37 -5.02
CA PHE A 224 0.95 13.63 -4.29
C PHE A 224 1.11 14.82 -5.22
N GLN A 225 1.99 14.73 -6.23
CA GLN A 225 2.17 15.80 -7.20
C GLN A 225 0.89 16.07 -8.01
N GLN A 226 0.11 15.04 -8.35
CA GLN A 226 -1.17 15.22 -9.04
C GLN A 226 -2.20 15.94 -8.16
N GLU A 227 -2.34 15.55 -6.90
CA GLU A 227 -3.26 16.22 -5.98
C GLU A 227 -2.81 17.64 -5.65
N ARG A 228 -1.50 17.86 -5.51
CA ARG A 228 -0.89 19.18 -5.35
C ARG A 228 -1.24 20.11 -6.51
N ILE A 229 -1.08 19.65 -7.75
CA ILE A 229 -1.44 20.43 -8.94
C ILE A 229 -2.94 20.76 -8.94
N ARG A 230 -3.81 19.76 -8.65
CA ARG A 230 -5.25 20.01 -8.56
C ARG A 230 -5.61 21.04 -7.50
N LEU A 231 -5.00 20.96 -6.32
CA LEU A 231 -5.24 21.90 -5.24
C LEU A 231 -4.75 23.31 -5.58
N ASN A 232 -3.63 23.42 -6.30
CA ASN A 232 -3.10 24.69 -6.79
C ASN A 232 -3.99 25.33 -7.87
N ASP A 233 -4.55 24.51 -8.76
CA ASP A 233 -5.35 24.95 -9.89
C ASP A 233 -6.84 25.16 -9.54
N ASP A 234 -7.30 24.65 -8.40
CA ASP A 234 -8.65 24.89 -7.88
C ASP A 234 -8.78 26.31 -7.33
N PRO A 235 -9.68 27.16 -7.89
CA PRO A 235 -9.91 28.51 -7.38
C PRO A 235 -10.36 28.54 -5.92
N GLN A 236 -11.08 27.51 -5.46
CA GLN A 236 -11.52 27.34 -4.07
C GLN A 236 -10.51 26.57 -3.20
N GLY A 237 -9.39 26.15 -3.80
CA GLY A 237 -8.30 25.42 -3.18
C GLY A 237 -7.21 26.34 -2.61
N PHE A 238 -5.95 26.06 -2.96
CA PHE A 238 -4.79 26.75 -2.39
C PHE A 238 -4.76 28.25 -2.71
N ALA A 239 -5.28 28.65 -3.87
CA ALA A 239 -5.36 30.06 -4.27
C ALA A 239 -6.14 30.91 -3.24
N THR A 240 -7.21 30.35 -2.67
CA THR A 240 -8.00 31.01 -1.63
C THR A 240 -7.18 31.23 -0.35
N LEU A 241 -6.45 30.21 0.12
CA LEU A 241 -5.58 30.36 1.29
C LEU A 241 -4.49 31.41 1.06
N ARG A 242 -3.81 31.36 -0.10
CA ARG A 242 -2.72 32.29 -0.41
C ARG A 242 -3.21 33.74 -0.44
N ALA A 243 -4.36 34.00 -1.08
CA ALA A 243 -4.98 35.32 -1.08
C ALA A 243 -5.37 35.76 0.34
N PHE A 244 -6.05 34.89 1.07
CA PHE A 244 -6.47 35.15 2.45
C PHE A 244 -5.29 35.53 3.37
N ALA A 245 -4.19 34.76 3.31
CA ALA A 245 -2.99 34.97 4.11
C ALA A 245 -2.31 36.30 3.79
N ARG A 246 -2.21 36.64 2.50
CA ARG A 246 -1.59 37.88 2.04
C ARG A 246 -2.43 39.10 2.41
N ASP A 247 -3.74 39.06 2.14
CA ASP A 247 -4.63 40.21 2.28
C ASP A 247 -4.90 40.57 3.75
N ASN A 248 -4.93 39.56 4.63
CA ASN A 248 -5.30 39.76 6.04
C ASN A 248 -4.08 39.82 6.97
N PHE A 249 -2.99 39.11 6.65
CA PHE A 249 -1.84 38.96 7.56
C PHE A 249 -0.50 39.35 6.94
N ALA A 250 -0.45 39.73 5.66
CA ALA A 250 0.80 39.98 4.93
C ALA A 250 1.79 38.79 5.02
N VAL A 251 1.25 37.57 4.98
CA VAL A 251 2.03 36.32 5.04
C VAL A 251 1.98 35.64 3.69
N GLU A 252 3.16 35.34 3.14
CA GLU A 252 3.28 34.50 1.96
C GLU A 252 3.14 33.02 2.35
N VAL A 253 2.28 32.32 1.62
CA VAL A 253 2.07 30.88 1.76
C VAL A 253 2.41 30.21 0.43
N VAL A 254 3.21 29.16 0.49
CA VAL A 254 3.58 28.34 -0.67
C VAL A 254 3.12 26.90 -0.48
N LEU A 255 2.82 26.23 -1.58
CA LEU A 255 2.45 24.83 -1.57
C LEU A 255 3.72 23.99 -1.74
N GLY A 256 4.07 23.25 -0.69
CA GLY A 256 5.23 22.37 -0.65
C GLY A 256 5.17 21.30 -1.73
N ASP A 257 6.32 20.70 -2.03
CA ASP A 257 6.48 19.77 -3.14
C ASP A 257 7.14 18.46 -2.68
N VAL A 258 7.46 17.60 -3.63
CA VAL A 258 8.11 16.32 -3.34
C VAL A 258 9.52 16.52 -2.75
N LEU A 259 10.21 17.60 -3.13
CA LEU A 259 11.59 17.89 -2.71
C LEU A 259 11.64 18.51 -1.32
N SER A 260 10.61 19.24 -0.90
CA SER A 260 10.51 19.76 0.48
C SER A 260 10.25 18.66 1.52
N GLY A 261 9.96 17.42 1.08
CA GLY A 261 9.74 16.26 1.94
C GLY A 261 8.29 16.13 2.43
N GLY A 262 7.44 17.13 2.17
CA GLY A 262 6.04 17.15 2.62
C GLY A 262 5.16 16.03 2.06
N TRP A 263 5.57 15.42 0.94
CA TRP A 263 4.96 14.18 0.44
C TRP A 263 5.00 13.05 1.48
N ALA A 264 6.14 12.85 2.13
CA ALA A 264 6.32 11.70 3.03
C ALA A 264 5.43 11.81 4.27
N GLU A 265 5.23 13.03 4.77
CA GLU A 265 4.38 13.29 5.93
C GLU A 265 2.88 13.17 5.59
N THR A 266 2.50 13.59 4.39
CA THR A 266 1.08 13.75 4.01
C THR A 266 0.51 12.60 3.20
N GLU A 267 1.31 11.85 2.45
CA GLU A 267 0.84 10.69 1.67
C GLU A 267 1.08 9.36 2.37
N LEU A 268 2.17 9.23 3.16
CA LEU A 268 2.46 8.00 3.89
C LEU A 268 1.74 8.01 5.24
N SER A 269 0.97 6.96 5.50
CA SER A 269 0.42 6.71 6.84
C SER A 269 1.53 6.13 7.72
N ILE A 270 2.38 7.01 8.24
CA ILE A 270 3.46 6.65 9.17
C ILE A 270 2.86 6.58 10.58
N PRO A 271 2.90 5.42 11.27
CA PRO A 271 2.47 5.32 12.65
C PRO A 271 3.20 6.38 13.49
N SER A 272 2.45 7.17 14.25
CA SER A 272 2.95 8.22 15.16
C SER A 272 3.60 9.49 14.56
N GLY A 273 3.47 9.76 13.24
CA GLY A 273 4.03 11.01 12.68
C GLY A 273 3.47 11.56 11.37
N GLY A 274 2.66 10.81 10.61
CA GLY A 274 2.12 11.30 9.33
C GLY A 274 0.76 11.98 9.47
N SER A 275 0.69 13.29 9.25
CA SER A 275 -0.57 14.07 9.20
C SER A 275 -1.05 14.28 7.77
N PRO A 276 -2.36 14.19 7.46
CA PRO A 276 -2.86 14.41 6.10
C PRO A 276 -2.72 15.86 5.60
N ALA A 277 -2.45 16.79 6.50
CA ALA A 277 -2.07 18.17 6.23
C ALA A 277 -1.01 18.62 7.26
N SER A 278 -0.08 19.47 6.84
CA SER A 278 0.88 20.11 7.73
C SER A 278 1.24 21.50 7.20
N MET A 279 1.63 22.39 8.11
CA MET A 279 2.22 23.67 7.78
C MET A 279 3.56 23.81 8.50
N SER A 280 4.61 24.12 7.74
CA SER A 280 5.91 24.45 8.30
C SER A 280 6.23 25.93 8.09
N LEU A 281 7.03 26.48 9.00
CA LEU A 281 7.50 27.85 8.92
C LEU A 281 8.90 27.85 8.31
N ALA A 282 9.02 28.44 7.13
CA ALA A 282 10.29 28.65 6.45
C ALA A 282 10.76 30.11 6.62
N SER A 283 11.97 30.41 6.14
CA SER A 283 12.51 31.77 6.19
C SER A 283 11.71 32.71 5.29
N GLY A 284 10.73 33.40 5.89
CA GLY A 284 9.93 34.45 5.26
C GLY A 284 8.53 34.02 4.80
N TYR A 285 8.21 32.72 4.78
CA TYR A 285 6.93 32.20 4.28
C TYR A 285 6.46 30.96 5.07
N CYS A 286 5.17 30.62 4.95
CA CYS A 286 4.61 29.36 5.43
C CYS A 286 4.56 28.36 4.28
N GLU A 287 5.01 27.12 4.50
CA GLU A 287 4.89 26.04 3.54
C GLU A 287 3.77 25.09 3.95
N MET A 288 2.77 24.96 3.08
CA MET A 288 1.66 24.02 3.26
C MET A 288 1.92 22.73 2.52
N ASN A 289 1.77 21.60 3.21
CA ASN A 289 1.74 20.29 2.62
C ASN A 289 0.38 19.66 2.91
N MET A 290 -0.30 19.13 1.89
CA MET A 290 -1.64 18.54 2.08
C MET A 290 -1.95 17.55 0.99
N ASN A 291 -2.60 16.45 1.38
CA ASN A 291 -3.35 15.63 0.44
C ASN A 291 -4.85 15.74 0.74
N PRO A 292 -5.63 16.52 -0.07
CA PRO A 292 -7.07 16.69 0.14
C PRO A 292 -7.85 15.36 0.17
N ALA A 293 -7.48 14.38 -0.65
CA ALA A 293 -8.13 13.08 -0.67
C ALA A 293 -7.89 12.28 0.62
N ARG A 294 -6.70 12.40 1.21
CA ARG A 294 -6.38 11.79 2.52
C ARG A 294 -7.11 12.52 3.65
N VAL A 295 -7.15 13.86 3.62
CA VAL A 295 -7.91 14.68 4.57
C VAL A 295 -9.37 14.25 4.58
N GLN A 296 -10.00 14.07 3.42
CA GLN A 296 -11.38 13.59 3.36
C GLN A 296 -11.57 12.15 3.84
N ARG A 297 -10.59 11.27 3.62
CA ARG A 297 -10.69 9.86 4.03
C ARG A 297 -10.47 9.66 5.54
N GLU A 298 -9.52 10.37 6.13
CA GLU A 298 -9.05 10.13 7.50
C GLU A 298 -9.63 11.14 8.50
N PHE A 299 -9.85 12.37 8.03
CA PHE A 299 -10.36 13.48 8.83
C PHE A 299 -11.68 14.03 8.31
N GLY A 300 -12.26 13.45 7.26
CA GLY A 300 -13.49 13.95 6.65
C GLY A 300 -14.73 13.63 7.49
N PRO A 301 -15.81 14.40 7.31
CA PRO A 301 -17.10 14.11 7.91
C PRO A 301 -17.65 12.73 7.62
N SER A 302 -18.19 12.04 8.62
CA SER A 302 -19.04 10.85 8.41
C SER A 302 -20.40 11.19 7.81
N GLN A 303 -20.83 12.45 7.92
CA GLN A 303 -22.09 12.97 7.37
C GLN A 303 -21.86 13.73 6.07
N LYS A 304 -22.85 13.75 5.17
CA LYS A 304 -22.80 14.53 3.92
C LYS A 304 -22.77 16.03 4.22
N ILE A 305 -21.57 16.61 4.22
CA ILE A 305 -21.31 18.05 4.30
C ILE A 305 -20.50 18.50 3.09
N ASP A 306 -20.50 19.80 2.87
CA ASP A 306 -19.64 20.48 1.90
C ASP A 306 -18.15 20.18 2.19
N ALA A 307 -17.65 19.13 1.54
CA ALA A 307 -16.25 18.71 1.60
C ALA A 307 -15.26 19.83 1.26
N PRO A 308 -15.54 20.72 0.28
CA PRO A 308 -14.75 21.94 0.09
C PRO A 308 -14.63 22.84 1.32
N LEU A 309 -15.74 23.13 2.03
CA LEU A 309 -15.70 23.98 3.24
C LEU A 309 -14.90 23.33 4.38
N TRP A 310 -15.04 22.01 4.55
CA TRP A 310 -14.24 21.25 5.51
C TRP A 310 -12.75 21.32 5.18
N THR A 311 -12.40 21.04 3.92
CA THR A 311 -11.02 21.10 3.42
C THR A 311 -10.41 22.47 3.68
N ARG A 312 -11.14 23.56 3.36
CA ARG A 312 -10.71 24.94 3.63
C ARG A 312 -10.46 25.19 5.12
N GLY A 313 -11.32 24.69 6.00
CA GLY A 313 -11.12 24.81 7.44
C GLY A 313 -9.86 24.10 7.92
N VAL A 314 -9.55 22.92 7.38
CA VAL A 314 -8.27 22.25 7.66
C VAL A 314 -7.10 23.10 7.19
N MET A 315 -7.16 23.73 6.01
CA MET A 315 -6.10 24.64 5.57
C MET A 315 -5.92 25.83 6.53
N MET A 316 -7.03 26.36 7.07
CA MET A 316 -7.00 27.49 8.01
C MET A 316 -6.48 27.09 9.39
N HIS A 317 -6.77 25.87 9.83
CA HIS A 317 -6.16 25.28 11.03
C HIS A 317 -4.65 25.21 10.87
N GLU A 318 -4.16 24.63 9.77
CA GLU A 318 -2.74 24.54 9.46
C GLU A 318 -2.07 25.93 9.35
N PHE A 319 -2.76 26.89 8.74
CA PHE A 319 -2.29 28.28 8.69
C PHE A 319 -2.24 28.93 10.09
N GLY A 320 -3.16 28.59 10.97
CA GLY A 320 -3.15 28.97 12.39
C GLY A 320 -1.84 28.58 13.07
N HIS A 321 -1.32 27.36 12.84
CA HIS A 321 -0.03 26.94 13.40
C HIS A 321 1.13 27.83 12.95
N CYS A 322 1.14 28.20 11.66
CA CYS A 322 2.17 29.09 11.15
C CYS A 322 2.07 30.49 11.77
N LEU A 323 0.85 31.05 11.85
CA LEU A 323 0.64 32.36 12.46
C LEU A 323 1.03 32.37 13.93
N ASP A 324 0.71 31.32 14.69
CA ASP A 324 1.06 31.21 16.10
C ASP A 324 2.59 31.21 16.27
N THR A 325 3.28 30.30 15.57
CA THR A 325 4.73 30.09 15.70
C THR A 325 5.55 31.24 15.10
N ARG A 326 5.06 31.89 14.03
CA ARG A 326 5.74 33.02 13.38
C ARG A 326 5.98 34.19 14.33
N ARG A 327 5.10 34.39 15.31
CA ARG A 327 5.20 35.45 16.31
C ARG A 327 6.34 35.22 17.31
N ASP A 328 6.80 33.97 17.41
CA ASP A 328 7.86 33.56 18.31
C ASP A 328 9.25 33.57 17.65
N LEU A 329 9.31 33.74 16.32
CA LEU A 329 10.58 33.79 15.61
C LEU A 329 11.45 34.93 16.16
N PRO A 330 12.69 34.65 16.61
CA PRO A 330 13.58 35.69 17.06
C PRO A 330 13.93 36.59 15.88
N GLY A 331 13.91 37.91 16.09
CA GLY A 331 14.49 38.84 15.13
C GLY A 331 16.01 38.63 15.03
N PHE A 332 16.64 39.13 13.96
CA PHE A 332 18.10 39.11 13.77
C PHE A 332 18.89 39.96 14.79
N ASN A 333 18.24 40.40 15.89
CA ASN A 333 18.77 41.34 16.87
C ASN A 333 19.25 40.66 18.17
N GLY A 334 19.35 39.33 18.21
CA GLY A 334 19.86 38.58 19.36
C GLY A 334 18.94 38.59 20.58
N ARG A 335 17.67 39.00 20.43
CA ARG A 335 16.68 38.88 21.50
C ARG A 335 16.23 37.42 21.67
N PRO A 336 15.88 36.98 22.89
CA PRO A 336 15.22 35.70 23.10
C PRO A 336 13.95 35.59 22.24
N PRO A 337 13.58 34.38 21.81
CA PRO A 337 12.32 34.17 21.10
C PRO A 337 11.16 34.60 21.99
N ALA A 338 10.11 35.16 21.38
CA ALA A 338 8.84 35.30 22.09
C ALA A 338 8.23 33.91 22.35
N THR A 339 7.21 33.86 23.21
CA THR A 339 6.68 32.60 23.74
C THR A 339 5.16 32.50 23.61
N PHE A 340 4.55 33.16 22.62
CA PHE A 340 3.11 33.14 22.40
C PHE A 340 2.60 31.74 22.05
N ALA A 341 3.36 31.00 21.25
CA ALA A 341 3.02 29.64 20.84
C ALA A 341 3.47 28.59 21.86
N LEU A 342 3.98 28.99 23.04
CA LEU A 342 4.29 28.08 24.14
C LEU A 342 3.17 28.14 25.18
N ALA A 343 2.85 26.98 25.78
CA ALA A 343 1.92 26.99 26.90
C ALA A 343 2.50 27.85 28.04
N PRO A 344 1.68 28.63 28.77
CA PRO A 344 2.18 29.53 29.81
C PRO A 344 3.07 28.84 30.87
N ILE A 345 2.77 27.58 31.20
CA ILE A 345 3.57 26.78 32.14
C ILE A 345 4.96 26.41 31.59
N ASP A 346 5.10 26.33 30.26
CA ASP A 346 6.33 25.92 29.58
C ASP A 346 7.17 27.08 29.05
N ALA A 347 6.56 28.26 28.92
CA ALA A 347 7.24 29.49 28.51
C ALA A 347 8.27 29.96 29.55
N ASN A 348 8.06 29.62 30.83
CA ASN A 348 8.96 30.00 31.91
C ASN A 348 10.35 29.35 31.72
N GLY A 349 11.39 30.18 31.64
CA GLY A 349 12.77 29.74 31.49
C GLY A 349 13.24 29.56 30.04
N VAL A 350 12.44 29.97 29.06
CA VAL A 350 12.88 30.04 27.66
C VAL A 350 13.76 31.28 27.48
N VAL A 351 15.04 31.03 27.20
CA VAL A 351 16.07 32.08 27.07
C VAL A 351 16.78 32.05 25.71
N ASP A 352 16.65 30.94 24.98
CA ASP A 352 17.29 30.71 23.70
C ASP A 352 16.46 29.77 22.80
N ALA A 353 16.91 29.57 21.56
CA ALA A 353 16.23 28.68 20.61
C ALA A 353 16.19 27.22 21.09
N ARG A 354 17.20 26.75 21.84
CA ARG A 354 17.27 25.36 22.30
C ARG A 354 16.20 25.08 23.37
N THR A 355 16.08 25.97 24.34
CA THR A 355 15.07 25.93 25.40
C THR A 355 13.68 26.13 24.83
N TYR A 356 13.52 26.99 23.81
CA TYR A 356 12.27 27.13 23.06
C TYR A 356 11.86 25.81 22.37
N ILE A 357 12.78 25.16 21.64
CA ILE A 357 12.51 23.89 20.96
C ILE A 357 12.15 22.80 21.98
N ALA A 358 12.83 22.77 23.13
CA ALA A 358 12.54 21.81 24.20
C ALA A 358 11.13 22.04 24.79
N ALA A 359 10.76 23.30 25.06
CA ALA A 359 9.42 23.67 25.52
C ALA A 359 8.35 23.32 24.47
N GLY A 360 8.62 23.59 23.19
CA GLY A 360 7.75 23.29 22.05
C GLY A 360 7.38 21.81 21.89
N ARG A 361 8.23 20.89 22.37
CA ARG A 361 7.99 19.44 22.33
C ARG A 361 7.16 18.92 23.50
N LYS A 362 6.89 19.75 24.51
CA LYS A 362 6.07 19.33 25.65
C LYS A 362 4.60 19.27 25.25
N ARG A 363 3.89 18.31 25.84
CA ARG A 363 2.51 18.00 25.49
C ARG A 363 1.53 19.14 25.77
N SER A 364 1.72 19.85 26.88
CA SER A 364 1.00 21.08 27.22
C SER A 364 1.13 22.13 26.12
N THR A 365 2.33 22.30 25.56
CA THR A 365 2.57 23.23 24.46
C THR A 365 2.02 22.74 23.12
N MET A 366 2.13 21.44 22.81
CA MET A 366 1.48 20.88 21.62
C MET A 366 -0.04 21.13 21.66
N LEU A 367 -0.69 20.81 22.79
CA LEU A 367 -2.11 21.09 22.99
C LEU A 367 -2.46 22.58 22.90
N TRP A 368 -1.59 23.45 23.43
CA TRP A 368 -1.76 24.90 23.36
C TRP A 368 -1.74 25.43 21.92
N ARG A 369 -0.91 24.85 21.06
CA ARG A 369 -0.84 25.20 19.63
C ARG A 369 -2.04 24.65 18.86
N GLU A 370 -2.44 23.41 19.12
CA GLU A 370 -3.65 22.82 18.54
C GLU A 370 -4.90 23.62 18.89
N ALA A 371 -5.02 24.06 20.14
CA ALA A 371 -6.13 24.89 20.60
C ALA A 371 -6.23 26.19 19.79
N PHE A 372 -5.10 26.88 19.57
CA PHE A 372 -5.09 28.11 18.76
C PHE A 372 -5.58 27.87 17.34
N SER A 373 -5.03 26.84 16.68
CA SER A 373 -5.37 26.51 15.30
C SER A 373 -6.83 26.09 15.14
N ASP A 374 -7.37 25.31 16.07
CA ASP A 374 -8.79 24.94 16.08
C ASP A 374 -9.70 26.16 16.32
N ILE A 375 -9.36 27.05 17.26
CA ILE A 375 -10.11 28.30 17.48
C ILE A 375 -10.07 29.16 16.21
N PHE A 376 -8.89 29.34 15.61
CA PHE A 376 -8.71 30.12 14.39
C PHE A 376 -9.58 29.59 13.24
N ALA A 377 -9.59 28.28 13.01
CA ALA A 377 -10.41 27.64 11.98
C ALA A 377 -11.92 27.83 12.25
N VAL A 378 -12.36 27.71 13.50
CA VAL A 378 -13.75 27.98 13.90
C VAL A 378 -14.13 29.43 13.64
N GLY A 379 -13.28 30.38 14.04
CA GLY A 379 -13.49 31.81 13.77
C GLY A 379 -13.60 32.11 12.27
N TYR A 380 -12.71 31.51 11.47
CA TYR A 380 -12.76 31.62 10.02
C TYR A 380 -14.09 31.11 9.44
N TRP A 381 -14.57 29.93 9.84
CA TRP A 381 -15.85 29.41 9.36
C TRP A 381 -17.02 30.32 9.74
N ARG A 382 -17.04 30.81 10.98
CA ARG A 382 -18.13 31.68 11.44
C ARG A 382 -18.16 33.03 10.72
N LEU A 383 -17.04 33.49 10.15
CA LEU A 383 -16.97 34.70 9.31
C LEU A 383 -17.21 34.44 7.81
N SER A 384 -16.88 33.25 7.31
CA SER A 384 -16.81 32.97 5.86
C SER A 384 -18.03 32.24 5.29
N THR A 385 -18.90 31.67 6.13
CA THR A 385 -20.10 30.94 5.69
C THR A 385 -21.31 31.27 6.56
N SER A 386 -22.47 30.67 6.23
CA SER A 386 -23.68 30.85 7.03
C SER A 386 -23.50 30.30 8.44
N SER A 387 -24.23 30.87 9.40
CA SER A 387 -24.20 30.43 10.81
C SER A 387 -24.52 28.94 10.96
N GLU A 388 -25.45 28.41 10.16
CA GLU A 388 -25.80 26.99 10.14
C GLU A 388 -24.62 26.10 9.71
N HIS A 389 -23.95 26.45 8.60
CA HIS A 389 -22.80 25.69 8.13
C HIS A 389 -21.64 25.78 9.12
N ALA A 390 -21.35 26.96 9.65
CA ALA A 390 -20.30 27.16 10.63
C ALA A 390 -20.54 26.35 11.91
N ALA A 391 -21.77 26.35 12.44
CA ALA A 391 -22.14 25.57 13.61
C ALA A 391 -21.95 24.06 13.36
N ARG A 392 -22.38 23.57 12.18
CA ARG A 392 -22.23 22.18 11.79
C ARG A 392 -20.76 21.77 11.68
N LEU A 393 -19.94 22.56 10.97
CA LEU A 393 -18.50 22.32 10.84
C LEU A 393 -17.78 22.32 12.20
N THR A 394 -18.16 23.24 13.09
CA THR A 394 -17.60 23.35 14.46
C THR A 394 -17.95 22.13 15.31
N GLN A 395 -19.22 21.70 15.30
CA GLN A 395 -19.67 20.51 16.03
C GLN A 395 -18.92 19.26 15.56
N MET A 396 -18.62 19.18 14.27
CA MET A 396 -17.90 18.07 13.69
C MET A 396 -16.42 18.04 14.05
N LEU A 397 -15.75 19.19 13.99
CA LEU A 397 -14.37 19.30 14.49
C LEU A 397 -14.30 18.84 15.94
N ARG A 398 -15.21 19.34 16.79
CA ARG A 398 -15.33 18.92 18.18
C ARG A 398 -15.51 17.40 18.33
N ALA A 399 -16.42 16.80 17.56
CA ALA A 399 -16.66 15.36 17.61
C ALA A 399 -15.42 14.57 17.18
N LYS A 400 -14.70 15.03 16.16
CA LYS A 400 -13.48 14.38 15.67
C LYS A 400 -12.35 14.44 16.69
N ARG A 401 -12.18 15.58 17.37
CA ARG A 401 -11.22 15.72 18.48
C ARG A 401 -11.59 14.82 19.66
N ALA A 402 -12.88 14.72 19.98
CA ALA A 402 -13.37 13.85 21.05
C ALA A 402 -13.16 12.35 20.77
N GLU A 403 -13.38 11.90 19.53
CA GLU A 403 -13.13 10.51 19.09
C GLU A 403 -11.67 10.09 19.35
N ASN A 404 -10.73 11.01 19.09
CA ASN A 404 -9.30 10.73 19.15
C ASN A 404 -8.65 11.05 20.51
N ALA A 405 -9.34 11.78 21.40
CA ALA A 405 -8.75 12.38 22.61
C ALA A 405 -8.06 11.37 23.55
N ALA A 406 -8.51 10.11 23.58
CA ALA A 406 -7.92 9.07 24.42
C ALA A 406 -6.50 8.65 23.96
N LEU A 407 -6.30 8.58 22.64
CA LEU A 407 -5.04 8.18 22.02
C LEU A 407 -4.16 9.40 21.70
N ASP A 408 -4.79 10.55 21.48
CA ASP A 408 -4.16 11.76 20.99
C ASP A 408 -4.54 12.97 21.85
N LYS A 409 -3.98 13.00 23.08
CA LYS A 409 -4.25 14.11 24.00
C LYS A 409 -3.66 15.45 23.54
N ALA A 410 -2.75 15.48 22.58
CA ALA A 410 -2.25 16.74 22.02
C ALA A 410 -3.36 17.48 21.26
N HIS A 411 -4.33 16.74 20.70
CA HIS A 411 -5.46 17.30 19.97
C HIS A 411 -6.76 17.32 20.80
N ALA A 412 -6.69 17.17 22.13
CA ALA A 412 -7.83 17.17 23.03
C ALA A 412 -8.38 18.60 23.28
N THR A 413 -8.76 19.30 22.21
CA THR A 413 -9.06 20.75 22.19
C THR A 413 -10.54 21.10 22.36
N MET A 414 -11.41 20.12 22.65
CA MET A 414 -12.88 20.27 22.66
C MET A 414 -13.37 21.45 23.52
N CYS A 415 -12.75 21.70 24.68
CA CYS A 415 -13.11 22.83 25.54
C CYS A 415 -12.95 24.17 24.80
N TRP A 416 -11.82 24.38 24.12
CA TRP A 416 -11.56 25.61 23.37
C TRP A 416 -12.46 25.74 22.15
N ILE A 417 -12.79 24.62 21.48
CA ILE A 417 -13.77 24.61 20.39
C ILE A 417 -15.16 25.05 20.90
N ASP A 418 -15.59 24.57 22.07
CA ASP A 418 -16.86 24.95 22.70
C ASP A 418 -16.89 26.44 23.07
N GLN A 419 -15.79 26.99 23.58
CA GLN A 419 -15.66 28.43 23.85
C GLN A 419 -15.69 29.25 22.55
N ALA A 420 -14.96 28.84 21.52
CA ALA A 420 -14.91 29.52 20.23
C ALA A 420 -16.27 29.51 19.50
N ALA A 421 -17.09 28.48 19.70
CA ALA A 421 -18.45 28.42 19.15
C ALA A 421 -19.38 29.48 19.76
N GLN A 422 -19.18 29.81 21.04
CA GLN A 422 -20.06 30.69 21.82
C GLN A 422 -19.57 32.14 21.91
N ALA A 423 -18.27 32.37 21.69
CA ALA A 423 -17.67 33.70 21.77
C ALA A 423 -18.29 34.67 20.75
N ALA A 424 -18.31 35.96 21.08
CA ALA A 424 -18.64 37.01 20.11
C ALA A 424 -17.65 36.95 18.94
N LEU A 425 -18.14 37.11 17.71
CA LEU A 425 -17.30 37.10 16.51
C LEU A 425 -16.32 38.28 16.52
N PRO A 426 -15.09 38.11 16.00
CA PRO A 426 -14.21 39.24 15.75
C PRO A 426 -14.77 40.14 14.65
N GLY A 427 -14.38 41.42 14.66
CA GLY A 427 -14.87 42.42 13.70
C GLY A 427 -14.41 42.17 12.26
N SER A 428 -13.29 41.49 12.08
CA SER A 428 -12.74 41.15 10.76
C SER A 428 -11.84 39.90 10.82
N TYR A 429 -11.42 39.41 9.65
CA TYR A 429 -10.43 38.33 9.56
C TYR A 429 -9.09 38.71 10.17
N LYS A 430 -8.68 39.99 10.13
CA LYS A 430 -7.40 40.46 10.68
C LYS A 430 -7.34 40.30 12.20
N ASP A 431 -8.51 40.35 12.85
CA ASP A 431 -8.64 40.24 14.30
C ASP A 431 -8.71 38.77 14.78
N LEU A 432 -8.68 37.79 13.87
CA LEU A 432 -8.76 36.36 14.25
C LEU A 432 -7.61 35.92 15.16
N VAL A 433 -6.40 36.44 14.97
CA VAL A 433 -5.24 36.07 15.78
C VAL A 433 -5.42 36.51 17.23
N SER A 434 -5.78 37.78 17.46
CA SER A 434 -6.00 38.31 18.80
C SER A 434 -7.24 37.70 19.45
N TRP A 435 -8.29 37.47 18.66
CA TRP A 435 -9.50 36.77 19.11
C TRP A 435 -9.21 35.33 19.55
N ALA A 436 -8.39 34.59 18.77
CA ALA A 436 -7.99 33.24 19.12
C ALA A 436 -7.17 33.19 20.42
N ASP A 437 -6.24 34.13 20.61
CA ASP A 437 -5.47 34.21 21.87
C ASP A 437 -6.34 34.51 23.08
N GLN A 438 -7.34 35.40 22.94
CA GLN A 438 -8.26 35.75 24.03
C GLN A 438 -9.05 34.53 24.49
N ILE A 439 -9.58 33.74 23.55
CA ILE A 439 -10.30 32.50 23.86
C ILE A 439 -9.35 31.45 24.44
N ARG A 440 -8.19 31.25 23.80
CA ARG A 440 -7.19 30.26 24.23
C ARG A 440 -6.72 30.51 25.66
N SER A 441 -6.55 31.78 26.03
CA SER A 441 -6.09 32.23 27.35
C SER A 441 -7.20 32.35 28.40
N SER A 442 -8.44 32.03 28.05
CA SER A 442 -9.54 32.02 29.02
C SER A 442 -9.31 30.95 30.10
N LYS A 443 -9.68 31.26 31.34
CA LYS A 443 -9.45 30.38 32.51
C LYS A 443 -10.31 29.11 32.50
N SER A 444 -11.26 28.97 31.57
CA SER A 444 -12.22 27.86 31.51
C SER A 444 -11.63 26.58 30.93
N CYS A 445 -10.55 26.67 30.15
CA CYS A 445 -9.86 25.54 29.56
C CYS A 445 -8.42 25.45 30.10
N SER A 446 -7.88 24.23 30.21
CA SER A 446 -6.57 24.00 30.84
C SER A 446 -5.73 23.01 30.06
N THR A 447 -4.42 23.27 30.03
CA THR A 447 -3.40 22.37 29.49
C THR A 447 -2.88 21.36 30.52
N GLN A 448 -3.32 21.43 31.78
CA GLN A 448 -2.79 20.60 32.88
C GLN A 448 -3.26 19.14 32.84
N ALA A 449 -4.30 18.81 32.07
CA ALA A 449 -4.80 17.45 31.91
C ALA A 449 -4.15 16.66 30.75
N ALA A 450 -3.19 17.29 30.03
CA ALA A 450 -2.57 16.75 28.82
C ALA A 450 -1.50 15.68 29.09
#